data_AF-A0A967R951-F1
#
_entry.id   AF-A0A967R951-F1
#
_cell.length_a   1.000
_cell.length_b   1.000
_cell.length_c   1.000
_cell.angle_alpha   90.00
_cell.angle_beta   90.00
_cell.angle_gamma   90.00
#
_symmetry.space_group_name_H-M   'P 1'
#
loop_
_entity.id
_entity.type
_entity.pdbx_description
1 polymer ?
#
loop_
_entity_poly.entity_id
_entity_poly.type
_entity_poly.pdbx_seq_one_letter_code
_entity_poly.pdbx_strand_id
1 'polypeptide(L)'
;MKKYIHINQHIIRRNKSNGYNEPVITVKTYKSNDYGHEVTVNGPCKIVYSPDKPLSCGARVWIETEASVTVENKSPAATKEVA
;
A
#
# COMPACT_ATOMS: atom_id res chain seq x y z
N MET A 1 -6.47 -10.99 10.11
CA MET A 1 -5.86 -9.65 10.29
C MET A 1 -6.07 -8.87 9.02
N LYS A 2 -6.83 -7.78 9.09
CA LYS A 2 -7.17 -6.95 7.93
C LYS A 2 -5.94 -6.23 7.40
N LYS A 3 -5.74 -6.28 6.09
CA LYS A 3 -4.68 -5.57 5.37
C LYS A 3 -5.31 -4.53 4.48
N TYR A 4 -4.71 -3.34 4.43
CA TYR A 4 -5.14 -2.24 3.56
C TYR A 4 -4.06 -1.99 2.51
N ILE A 5 -4.41 -2.15 1.25
CA ILE A 5 -3.51 -1.92 0.11
C ILE A 5 -3.96 -0.61 -0.54
N HIS A 6 -3.02 0.33 -0.71
CA HIS A 6 -3.32 1.58 -1.38
C HIS A 6 -2.15 2.00 -2.28
N ILE A 7 -2.47 2.85 -3.26
CA ILE A 7 -1.53 3.39 -4.22
C ILE A 7 -1.10 4.79 -3.77
N ASN A 8 0.21 4.97 -3.58
CA ASN A 8 0.78 6.23 -3.13
C ASN A 8 1.01 7.18 -4.32
N GLN A 9 0.00 8.00 -4.60
CA GLN A 9 0.06 9.00 -5.68
C GLN A 9 1.23 10.00 -5.53
N HIS A 10 1.69 10.29 -4.31
CA HIS A 10 2.76 11.25 -4.09
C HIS A 10 4.10 10.68 -4.56
N ILE A 11 4.36 9.40 -4.28
CA ILE A 11 5.54 8.69 -4.78
C ILE A 11 5.48 8.60 -6.30
N ILE A 12 4.32 8.27 -6.90
CA ILE A 12 4.16 8.23 -8.37
C ILE A 12 4.56 9.58 -9.00
N ARG A 13 4.04 10.70 -8.47
CA ARG A 13 4.35 12.04 -9.00
C ARG A 13 5.84 12.37 -8.86
N ARG A 14 6.45 12.04 -7.73
CA ARG A 14 7.88 12.25 -7.48
C ARG A 14 8.74 11.39 -8.41
N ASN A 15 8.44 10.10 -8.54
CA ASN A 15 9.10 9.17 -9.45
C ASN A 15 9.07 9.73 -10.89
N LYS A 16 7.90 10.17 -11.34
CA LYS A 16 7.73 10.76 -12.68
C LYS A 16 8.54 12.04 -12.87
N SER A 17 8.62 12.91 -11.86
CA SER A 17 9.27 14.21 -11.98
C SER A 17 10.79 14.13 -11.88
N ASN A 18 11.31 13.19 -11.08
CA ASN A 18 12.72 13.11 -10.74
C ASN A 18 13.43 11.88 -11.35
N GLY A 19 12.71 11.04 -12.10
CA GLY A 19 13.24 9.80 -12.67
C GLY A 19 13.52 8.70 -11.65
N TYR A 20 12.91 8.76 -10.46
CA TYR A 20 13.05 7.70 -9.46
C TYR A 20 12.18 6.49 -9.77
N ASN A 21 12.56 5.34 -9.23
CA ASN A 21 11.81 4.09 -9.34
C ASN A 21 11.52 3.51 -7.95
N GLU A 22 10.96 4.31 -7.04
CA GLU A 22 10.55 3.84 -5.72
C GLU A 22 9.23 3.07 -5.78
N PRO A 23 9.00 2.06 -4.92
CA PRO A 23 7.74 1.32 -4.88
C PRO A 23 6.58 2.22 -4.45
N VAL A 24 5.45 2.04 -5.13
CA VAL A 24 4.28 2.92 -5.00
C VAL A 24 3.09 2.26 -4.34
N ILE A 25 3.13 0.94 -4.17
CA ILE A 25 2.07 0.17 -3.53
C ILE A 25 2.48 -0.08 -2.09
N THR A 26 1.59 0.23 -1.15
CA THR A 26 1.81 -0.09 0.27
C THR A 26 0.73 -1.03 0.76
N VAL A 27 1.15 -2.16 1.34
CA VAL A 27 0.33 -3.04 2.15
C VAL A 27 0.50 -2.64 3.61
N LYS A 28 -0.56 -2.09 4.17
CA LYS A 28 -0.61 -1.65 5.56
C LYS A 28 -1.31 -2.69 6.42
N THR A 29 -0.72 -2.94 7.56
CA THR A 29 -1.31 -3.72 8.63
C THR A 29 -1.23 -2.91 9.92
N TYR A 30 -1.77 -3.42 11.04
CA TYR A 30 -1.58 -2.72 12.32
C TYR A 30 -0.12 -2.75 12.82
N LYS A 31 0.76 -3.59 12.23
CA LYS A 31 2.16 -3.78 12.65
C LYS A 31 3.20 -3.30 11.64
N SER A 32 2.83 -3.22 10.37
CA SER A 32 3.78 -3.01 9.28
C SER A 32 3.20 -2.16 8.16
N ASN A 33 4.11 -1.50 7.46
CA ASN A 33 3.84 -0.87 6.17
C ASN A 33 4.82 -1.46 5.15
N ASP A 34 4.40 -2.47 4.41
CA ASP A 34 5.23 -3.15 3.41
C ASP A 34 5.05 -2.47 2.05
N TYR A 35 6.15 -2.01 1.44
CA TYR A 35 6.13 -1.38 0.12
C TYR A 35 6.65 -2.32 -0.96
N GLY A 36 5.99 -2.31 -2.12
CA GLY A 36 6.42 -3.05 -3.31
C GLY A 36 5.99 -2.38 -4.60
N HIS A 37 6.56 -2.85 -5.71
CA HIS A 37 6.06 -2.47 -7.04
C HIS A 37 4.84 -3.29 -7.44
N GLU A 38 4.70 -4.48 -6.86
CA GLU A 38 3.64 -5.44 -7.19
C GLU A 38 3.12 -6.10 -5.91
N VAL A 39 1.81 -6.39 -5.89
CA VAL A 39 1.15 -7.07 -4.78
C VAL A 39 0.15 -8.09 -5.31
N THR A 40 0.32 -9.33 -4.90
CA THR A 40 -0.61 -10.42 -5.19
C THR A 40 -1.48 -10.68 -3.96
N VAL A 41 -2.80 -10.74 -4.15
CA VAL A 41 -3.76 -11.11 -3.09
C VAL A 41 -4.23 -12.54 -3.32
N ASN A 42 -3.91 -13.44 -2.40
CA ASN A 42 -4.18 -14.88 -2.54
C ASN A 42 -5.57 -15.25 -1.99
N GLY A 43 -6.60 -14.50 -2.37
CA GLY A 43 -7.96 -14.75 -1.92
C GLY A 43 -8.90 -13.55 -2.11
N PRO A 44 -10.10 -13.59 -1.50
CA PRO A 44 -11.09 -12.53 -1.63
C PRO A 44 -10.56 -11.17 -1.16
N CYS A 45 -10.92 -10.12 -1.88
CA CYS A 45 -10.63 -8.75 -1.51
C CYS A 45 -11.81 -7.84 -1.88
N LYS A 46 -11.81 -6.64 -1.31
CA LYS A 46 -12.81 -5.62 -1.58
C LYS A 46 -12.11 -4.31 -1.93
N ILE A 47 -12.56 -3.66 -2.99
CA ILE A 47 -12.17 -2.29 -3.33
C ILE A 47 -13.17 -1.35 -2.64
N VAL A 48 -12.67 -0.39 -1.88
CA VAL A 48 -13.47 0.53 -1.06
C VAL A 48 -13.15 1.96 -1.47
N TYR A 49 -14.18 2.74 -1.76
CA TYR A 49 -14.12 4.19 -1.88
C TYR A 49 -14.90 4.81 -0.71
N SER A 50 -14.23 5.64 0.09
CA SER A 50 -14.79 6.33 1.25
C SER A 50 -14.22 7.75 1.33
N PRO A 51 -14.88 8.73 0.70
CA PRO A 51 -14.39 10.12 0.66
C PRO A 51 -14.52 10.82 2.02
N ASP A 52 -15.59 10.54 2.77
CA ASP A 52 -15.92 11.20 4.04
C ASP A 52 -15.22 10.55 5.25
N LYS A 53 -14.87 9.27 5.13
CA LYS A 53 -14.17 8.49 6.17
C LYS A 53 -12.92 7.83 5.58
N PRO A 54 -11.88 8.60 5.24
CA PRO A 54 -10.65 8.06 4.70
C PRO A 54 -9.89 7.24 5.75
N LEU A 55 -8.94 6.41 5.30
CA LEU A 55 -7.97 5.79 6.19
C LEU A 55 -7.10 6.85 6.89
N SER A 56 -6.43 6.46 7.98
CA SER A 56 -5.52 7.37 8.72
C SER A 56 -4.39 7.96 7.87
N CYS A 57 -4.00 7.27 6.79
CA CYS A 57 -3.03 7.78 5.81
C CYS A 57 -3.63 8.75 4.78
N GLY A 58 -4.91 9.12 4.89
CA GLY A 58 -5.62 9.99 3.96
C GLY A 58 -6.12 9.30 2.69
N ALA A 59 -5.89 7.99 2.52
CA ALA A 59 -6.38 7.25 1.36
C ALA A 59 -7.91 7.19 1.37
N ARG A 60 -8.52 7.65 0.27
CA ARG A 60 -9.98 7.58 0.03
C ARG A 60 -10.40 6.37 -0.77
N VAL A 61 -9.47 5.77 -1.52
CA VAL A 61 -9.67 4.52 -2.24
C VAL A 61 -8.60 3.54 -1.80
N TRP A 62 -8.99 2.31 -1.45
CA TRP A 62 -8.07 1.24 -1.08
C TRP A 62 -8.66 -0.13 -1.38
N ILE A 63 -7.82 -1.15 -1.32
CA ILE A 63 -8.22 -2.55 -1.33
C ILE A 63 -8.07 -3.07 0.10
N GLU A 64 -9.06 -3.80 0.59
CA GLU A 64 -8.98 -4.50 1.88
C GLU A 64 -9.16 -6.00 1.70
N THR A 65 -8.42 -6.77 2.49
CA THR A 65 -8.47 -8.23 2.48
C THR A 65 -8.01 -8.81 3.81
N GLU A 66 -8.51 -9.99 4.14
CA GLU A 66 -7.97 -10.82 5.21
C GLU A 66 -7.03 -11.91 4.69
N ALA A 67 -7.06 -12.19 3.37
CA ALA A 67 -6.25 -13.21 2.71
C ALA A 67 -4.75 -12.91 2.81
N SER A 68 -3.92 -13.92 2.56
CA SER A 68 -2.48 -13.70 2.47
C SER A 68 -2.14 -12.82 1.26
N VAL A 69 -1.07 -12.04 1.39
CA VAL A 69 -0.60 -11.15 0.33
C VAL A 69 0.89 -11.31 0.17
N THR A 70 1.35 -11.31 -1.08
CA THR A 70 2.76 -11.34 -1.44
C THR A 70 3.14 -9.98 -2.00
N VAL A 71 4.20 -9.38 -1.47
CA VAL A 71 4.71 -8.07 -1.91
C VAL A 71 6.05 -8.29 -2.59
N GLU A 72 6.14 -7.90 -3.86
CA GLU A 72 7.30 -8.14 -4.72
C GLU A 72 8.02 -6.83 -5.03
N ASN A 73 9.31 -6.95 -5.38
CA ASN A 73 10.20 -5.81 -5.65
C ASN A 73 10.18 -4.79 -4.49
N LYS A 74 10.47 -5.28 -3.27
CA LYS A 74 10.48 -4.44 -2.07
C LYS A 74 11.62 -3.42 -2.14
N SER A 75 11.37 -2.20 -1.66
CA SER A 75 12.47 -1.25 -1.45
C SER A 75 13.34 -1.72 -0.27
N PRO A 76 14.69 -1.66 -0.39
CA PRO A 76 15.60 -2.04 0.69
C PRO A 76 15.48 -1.17 1.96
N ALA A 77 14.72 -0.06 1.92
CA ALA A 77 14.56 0.87 3.05
C ALA A 77 13.19 0.79 3.75
N ALA A 78 12.28 -0.12 3.37
CA ALA A 78 10.84 0.10 3.56
C ALA A 78 10.10 -0.81 4.56
N THR A 79 10.78 -1.49 5.49
CA THR A 79 10.09 -2.04 6.68
C THR A 79 10.26 -1.05 7.82
N LYS A 80 9.35 -0.07 7.91
CA LYS A 80 9.23 0.75 9.12
C LYS A 80 8.24 0.07 10.06
N GLU A 81 8.73 -0.43 11.18
CA GLU A 81 7.87 -0.80 12.31
C GLU A 81 7.06 0.44 12.72
N VAL A 82 5.77 0.25 12.91
CA VAL A 82 4.92 1.29 13.50
C VAL A 82 5.31 1.42 14.97
N ALA A 83 5.67 2.64 15.37
CA ALA A 83 5.91 3.00 16.77
C ALA A 83 4.62 2.85 17.61
#